data_AF-A0A8S7XS38-F1
#
_entry.id   AF-A0A8S7XS38-F1
#
_cell.length_a   1.000
_cell.length_b   1.000
_cell.length_c   1.000
_cell.angle_alpha   90.00
_cell.angle_beta   90.00
_cell.angle_gamma   90.00
#
_symmetry.space_group_name_H-M   'P 1'
#
loop_
_entity.id
_entity.type
_entity.pdbx_description
1 polymer ?
#
loop_
_entity_poly.entity_id
_entity_poly.type
_entity_poly.pdbx_seq_one_letter_code
_entity_poly.pdbx_strand_id
1 'polypeptide(L)'
;MTTSHSAITQEKAFNILERLETLATEEEISPEKLVEFSRVILRRKNDMERLTSGAPSLSVRRTLCCSFCNKSQYAVKKLIAGDAVFICDECVDVCNRIIRGEKEGST
;
A
#
# COMPACT_ATOMS: atom_id res chain seq x y z
N MET A 1 -17.14 31.94 -4.42
CA MET A 1 -15.92 32.39 -3.73
C MET A 1 -15.06 31.16 -3.49
N THR A 2 -14.11 30.88 -4.37
CA THR A 2 -13.25 29.69 -4.31
C THR A 2 -11.96 30.07 -3.57
N THR A 3 -11.75 29.51 -2.38
CA THR A 3 -10.49 29.69 -1.63
C THR A 3 -9.37 28.92 -2.32
N SER A 4 -8.46 29.68 -2.93
CA SER A 4 -7.21 29.18 -3.52
C SER A 4 -6.34 28.58 -2.42
N HIS A 5 -6.19 27.26 -2.37
CA HIS A 5 -5.20 26.63 -1.51
C HIS A 5 -3.80 26.94 -2.07
N SER A 6 -3.03 27.71 -1.30
CA SER A 6 -1.72 28.25 -1.67
C SER A 6 -0.71 27.14 -1.98
N ALA A 7 -0.13 27.17 -3.18
CA ALA A 7 1.00 26.32 -3.56
C ALA A 7 2.21 26.59 -2.63
N ILE A 8 2.83 25.53 -2.11
CA ILE A 8 4.04 25.61 -1.28
C ILE A 8 5.21 26.01 -2.21
N THR A 9 5.87 27.14 -1.91
CA THR A 9 7.06 27.58 -2.66
C THR A 9 8.27 26.69 -2.35
N GLN A 10 9.21 26.56 -3.29
CA GLN A 10 10.41 25.72 -3.16
C GLN A 10 11.20 26.00 -1.87
N GLU A 11 11.28 27.27 -1.48
CA GLU A 11 11.93 27.73 -0.24
C GLU A 11 11.21 27.23 1.03
N LYS A 12 9.86 27.17 1.01
CA LYS A 12 9.08 26.61 2.13
C LYS A 12 9.22 25.09 2.19
N ALA A 13 9.30 24.42 1.05
CA ALA A 13 9.54 22.97 1.00
C ALA A 13 10.93 22.61 1.56
N PHE A 14 11.96 23.41 1.23
CA PHE A 14 13.33 23.20 1.72
C PHE A 14 13.43 23.38 3.24
N ASN A 15 12.85 24.46 3.78
CA ASN A 15 12.80 24.70 5.22
C ASN A 15 12.03 23.63 6.01
N ILE A 16 10.99 23.03 5.39
CA ILE A 16 10.25 21.93 6.02
C ILE A 16 11.11 20.66 6.06
N LEU A 17 11.84 20.34 4.99
CA LEU A 17 12.74 19.20 4.94
C LEU A 17 13.88 19.32 5.98
N GLU A 18 14.50 20.49 6.09
CA GLU A 18 15.58 20.75 7.05
C GLU A 18 15.10 20.64 8.50
N ARG A 19 13.88 21.11 8.80
CA ARG A 19 13.27 20.96 10.14
C ARG A 19 12.91 19.52 10.47
N LEU A 20 12.45 18.74 9.48
CA LEU A 20 12.15 17.32 9.67
C LEU A 20 13.41 16.48 9.90
N GLU A 21 14.51 16.83 9.23
CA GLU A 21 15.81 16.18 9.41
C GLU A 21 16.40 16.48 10.80
N THR A 22 16.30 17.73 11.27
CA THR A 22 16.72 18.14 12.63
C THR A 22 15.92 17.40 13.72
N LEU A 23 14.59 17.33 13.58
CA LEU A 23 13.73 16.59 14.52
C LEU A 23 14.01 15.08 14.52
N ALA A 24 14.41 14.51 13.38
CA ALA A 24 14.77 13.10 13.29
C ALA A 24 16.11 12.77 13.98
N THR A 25 17.05 13.72 14.02
CA THR A 25 18.35 13.55 14.71
C THR A 25 18.28 13.69 16.23
N GLU A 26 17.29 14.40 16.78
CA GLU A 26 17.17 14.63 18.24
C GLU A 26 16.47 13.49 19.01
N GLU A 27 15.73 12.60 18.32
CA GLU A 27 14.95 11.52 18.97
C GLU A 27 15.52 10.08 18.80
N GLU A 28 16.80 9.92 18.41
CA GLU A 28 17.43 8.60 18.12
C GLU A 28 16.55 7.71 17.21
N ILE A 29 15.94 8.29 16.18
CA ILE A 29 15.12 7.53 15.23
C ILE A 29 16.05 6.80 14.28
N SER A 30 16.22 5.49 14.50
CA SER A 30 17.00 4.63 13.62
C SER A 30 16.52 4.75 12.16
N PRO A 31 17.41 4.65 11.16
CA PRO A 31 17.04 4.85 9.75
C PRO A 31 15.93 3.89 9.28
N GLU A 32 15.76 2.75 9.93
CA GLU A 32 14.68 1.79 9.68
C GLU A 32 13.32 2.34 10.13
N LYS A 33 13.26 2.98 11.30
CA LYS A 33 12.05 3.65 11.80
C LYS A 33 11.69 4.85 10.93
N LEU A 34 12.68 5.59 10.42
CA LEU A 34 12.46 6.67 9.45
C LEU A 34 11.84 6.16 8.14
N VAL A 35 12.30 5.02 7.63
CA VAL A 35 11.71 4.36 6.45
C VAL A 35 10.29 3.88 6.74
N GLU A 36 10.03 3.34 7.93
CA GLU A 36 8.71 2.91 8.36
C GLU A 36 7.74 4.10 8.50
N PHE A 37 8.15 5.17 9.17
CA PHE A 37 7.38 6.41 9.27
C PHE A 37 7.15 7.03 7.89
N SER A 38 8.15 7.03 7.02
CA SER A 38 8.02 7.48 5.63
C SER A 38 6.97 6.66 4.87
N ARG A 39 6.92 5.34 5.05
CA ARG A 39 5.89 4.47 4.47
C ARG A 39 4.51 4.76 5.04
N VAL A 40 4.39 4.98 6.35
CA VAL A 40 3.11 5.32 7.01
C VAL A 40 2.60 6.68 6.55
N ILE A 41 3.47 7.67 6.42
CA ILE A 41 3.14 9.01 5.91
C ILE A 41 2.73 8.94 4.44
N LEU A 42 3.47 8.21 3.60
CA LEU A 42 3.13 8.02 2.19
C LEU A 42 1.82 7.26 2.01
N ARG A 43 1.55 6.24 2.83
CA ARG A 43 0.27 5.51 2.85
C ARG A 43 -0.88 6.42 3.25
N ARG A 44 -0.71 7.24 4.29
CA ARG A 44 -1.72 8.23 4.73
C ARG A 44 -1.93 9.34 3.69
N LYS A 45 -0.87 9.79 3.00
CA LYS A 45 -0.98 10.74 1.88
C LYS A 45 -1.81 10.12 0.75
N ASN A 46 -1.55 8.86 0.41
CA ASN A 46 -2.31 8.16 -0.62
C ASN A 46 -3.77 7.91 -0.21
N ASP A 47 -4.02 7.54 1.04
CA ASP A 47 -5.38 7.36 1.58
C ASP A 47 -6.16 8.69 1.61
N MET A 48 -5.50 9.79 1.99
CA MET A 48 -6.08 11.13 1.97
C MET A 48 -6.33 11.64 0.55
N GLU A 49 -5.43 11.36 -0.41
CA GLU A 49 -5.64 11.61 -1.84
C GLU A 49 -6.84 10.82 -2.38
N ARG A 50 -7.01 9.55 -1.98
CA ARG A 50 -8.15 8.71 -2.39
C ARG A 50 -9.48 9.20 -1.82
N LEU A 51 -9.49 9.79 -0.63
CA LEU A 51 -10.70 10.34 -0.01
C LEU A 51 -11.08 11.72 -0.55
N THR A 52 -10.12 12.48 -1.08
CA THR A 52 -10.33 13.87 -1.56
C THR A 52 -10.46 13.98 -3.08
N SER A 53 -10.01 13.00 -3.85
CA SER A 53 -10.13 12.97 -5.32
C SER A 53 -11.35 12.17 -5.79
N GLY A 54 -12.55 12.74 -5.63
CA GLY A 54 -13.72 12.24 -6.35
C GLY A 54 -13.65 12.54 -7.85
N ALA A 55 -12.79 11.89 -8.64
CA ALA A 55 -12.81 11.92 -10.13
C ALA A 55 -11.89 10.82 -10.77
N PRO A 56 -12.07 10.44 -12.05
CA PRO A 56 -12.56 9.14 -12.48
C PRO A 56 -11.47 8.20 -13.03
N SER A 57 -11.89 6.94 -13.22
CA SER A 57 -11.20 5.83 -13.91
C SER A 57 -10.44 6.26 -15.19
N LEU A 58 -9.16 6.61 -15.07
CA LEU A 58 -8.22 6.32 -16.16
C LEU A 58 -8.03 4.81 -16.13
N SER A 59 -8.51 4.13 -17.16
CA SER A 59 -8.44 2.68 -17.32
C SER A 59 -7.01 2.18 -17.60
N VAL A 60 -6.03 2.61 -16.82
CA VAL A 60 -4.98 1.67 -16.43
C VAL A 60 -5.74 0.62 -15.66
N ARG A 61 -6.08 -0.50 -16.31
CA ARG A 61 -6.63 -1.67 -15.62
C ARG A 61 -5.64 -1.97 -14.51
N ARG A 62 -5.92 -1.50 -13.29
CA ARG A 62 -5.09 -1.75 -12.12
C ARG A 62 -5.08 -3.26 -12.01
N THR A 63 -3.96 -3.86 -12.42
CA THR A 63 -3.79 -5.30 -12.40
C THR A 63 -4.05 -5.72 -10.97
N LEU A 64 -5.15 -6.43 -10.74
CA LEU A 64 -5.46 -6.96 -9.44
C LEU A 64 -4.47 -8.11 -9.16
N CYS A 65 -3.97 -8.17 -7.95
CA CYS A 65 -3.02 -9.19 -7.52
C CYS A 65 -3.55 -9.91 -6.29
N CYS A 66 -3.27 -11.21 -6.19
CA CYS A 66 -3.54 -11.99 -4.99
C CYS A 66 -2.77 -11.40 -3.80
N SER A 67 -3.45 -11.17 -2.68
CA SER A 67 -2.85 -10.63 -1.45
C SER A 67 -1.91 -11.62 -0.74
N PHE A 68 -1.92 -12.91 -1.13
CA PHE A 68 -1.15 -13.97 -0.48
C PHE A 68 0.09 -14.38 -1.28
N CYS A 69 -0.01 -14.50 -2.60
CA CYS A 69 1.10 -14.92 -3.47
C CYS A 69 1.58 -13.83 -4.44
N ASN A 70 0.95 -12.64 -4.42
CA ASN A 70 1.23 -11.49 -5.29
C ASN A 70 1.12 -11.75 -6.80
N LYS A 71 0.60 -12.91 -7.23
CA LYS A 71 0.34 -13.20 -8.64
C LYS A 71 -0.74 -12.27 -9.18
N SER A 72 -0.54 -11.80 -10.41
CA SER A 72 -1.52 -10.98 -11.12
C SER A 72 -2.74 -11.80 -11.51
N GLN A 73 -3.87 -11.12 -11.73
CA GLN A 73 -5.09 -11.73 -12.27
C GLN A 73 -4.90 -12.47 -13.61
N TYR A 74 -3.81 -12.18 -14.34
CA TYR A 74 -3.48 -12.82 -15.61
C TYR A 74 -2.62 -14.09 -15.43
N ALA A 75 -1.98 -14.25 -14.26
CA ALA A 75 -1.10 -15.37 -13.94
C ALA A 75 -1.81 -16.50 -13.18
N VAL A 76 -3.10 -16.34 -12.86
CA VAL A 76 -3.90 -17.31 -12.11
C VAL A 76 -5.19 -17.62 -12.87
N LYS A 77 -5.77 -18.79 -12.62
CA LYS A 77 -7.00 -19.20 -13.31
C LYS A 77 -8.21 -18.44 -12.77
N LYS A 78 -8.24 -18.18 -11.47
CA LYS A 78 -9.30 -17.39 -10.83
C LYS A 78 -8.69 -16.49 -9.75
N LEU A 79 -9.17 -15.25 -9.71
CA LEU A 79 -8.89 -14.31 -8.63
C LEU A 79 -10.23 -13.87 -8.03
N ILE A 80 -10.41 -14.13 -6.74
CA ILE A 80 -11.63 -13.84 -5.98
C ILE A 80 -11.42 -12.51 -5.25
N ALA A 81 -12.33 -11.56 -5.46
CA ALA A 81 -12.32 -10.26 -4.78
C ALA A 81 -13.20 -10.30 -3.53
N GLY A 82 -12.62 -9.95 -2.39
CA GLY A 82 -13.31 -9.65 -1.14
C GLY A 82 -13.29 -8.14 -0.84
N ASP A 83 -13.75 -7.76 0.36
CA ASP A 83 -13.66 -6.38 0.81
C ASP A 83 -12.19 -6.02 1.08
N ALA A 84 -11.60 -5.20 0.19
CA ALA A 84 -10.20 -4.79 0.18
C ALA A 84 -9.12 -5.89 0.09
N VAL A 85 -9.49 -7.16 -0.11
CA VAL A 85 -8.56 -8.32 -0.19
C VAL A 85 -8.83 -9.17 -1.42
N PHE A 86 -7.79 -9.81 -1.98
CA PHE A 86 -7.92 -10.69 -3.14
C PHE A 86 -7.21 -12.04 -2.89
N ILE A 87 -7.81 -13.14 -3.31
CA ILE A 87 -7.22 -14.48 -3.19
C ILE A 87 -7.35 -15.25 -4.49
N CYS A 88 -6.29 -15.93 -4.93
CA CYS A 88 -6.33 -16.77 -6.14
C CYS A 88 -6.71 -18.22 -5.82
N ASP A 89 -7.05 -18.99 -6.87
CA ASP A 89 -7.39 -20.40 -6.77
C ASP A 89 -6.29 -21.25 -6.11
N GLU A 90 -5.04 -21.06 -6.48
CA GLU A 90 -3.92 -21.80 -5.88
C GLU A 90 -3.79 -21.56 -4.37
N CYS A 91 -3.98 -20.31 -3.93
CA CYS A 91 -3.94 -19.98 -2.50
C CYS A 91 -5.13 -20.59 -1.75
N VAL A 92 -6.31 -20.65 -2.37
CA VAL A 92 -7.47 -21.34 -1.80
C VAL A 92 -7.18 -22.83 -1.62
N ASP A 93 -6.54 -23.47 -2.60
CA ASP A 93 -6.17 -24.89 -2.50
C ASP A 93 -5.15 -25.15 -1.39
N VAL A 94 -4.12 -24.31 -1.27
CA VAL A 94 -3.16 -24.36 -0.16
C VAL A 94 -3.87 -24.17 1.18
N CYS A 95 -4.74 -23.17 1.32
CA CYS A 95 -5.53 -22.95 2.53
C CYS A 95 -6.39 -24.16 2.87
N ASN A 96 -7.06 -24.76 1.88
CA ASN A 96 -7.90 -25.94 2.08
C ASN A 96 -7.09 -27.14 2.57
N ARG A 97 -5.89 -27.37 2.03
CA ARG A 97 -4.99 -28.45 2.48
C ARG A 97 -4.56 -28.25 3.94
N ILE A 98 -4.19 -27.01 4.30
CA ILE A 98 -3.83 -26.65 5.68
C ILE A 98 -5.02 -26.85 6.63
N ILE A 99 -6.21 -26.39 6.26
CA ILE A 99 -7.44 -26.52 7.07
C ILE A 99 -7.83 -27.99 7.26
N ARG A 100 -7.67 -28.81 6.22
CA ARG A 100 -7.93 -30.25 6.26
C ARG A 100 -6.88 -31.04 7.03
N GLY A 101 -5.76 -30.41 7.40
CA GLY A 101 -4.65 -31.08 8.09
C GLY A 101 -3.84 -32.02 7.19
N GLU A 102 -3.95 -31.89 5.87
CA GLU A 102 -3.18 -32.66 4.90
C GLU A 102 -1.73 -32.13 4.87
N LYS A 103 -0.86 -32.68 5.72
CA LYS A 103 0.58 -32.39 5.70
C LYS A 103 1.18 -32.86 4.38
N GLU A 104 2.09 -32.07 3.80
CA GLU A 104 2.95 -32.54 2.71
C GLU A 104 3.84 -33.67 3.26
N GLY A 105 3.42 -34.93 3.05
CA GLY A 105 4.17 -36.10 3.51
C GLY A 105 3.29 -37.18 4.13
N SER A 106 2.67 -38.00 3.27
CA SER A 106 2.57 -39.46 3.46
C SER A 106 1.97 -40.15 2.23
N THR A 107 2.62 -40.04 1.07
CA THR A 107 2.85 -41.17 0.14
C THR A 107 3.98 -40.85 -0.81
#